data_AF-A0A6D2YCE1-F1
#
_entry.id   AF-A0A6D2YCE1-F1
#
_cell.length_a   1.000
_cell.length_b   1.000
_cell.length_c   1.000
_cell.angle_alpha   90.00
_cell.angle_beta   90.00
_cell.angle_gamma   90.00
#
_symmetry.space_group_name_H-M   'P 1'
#
loop_
_entity.id
_entity.type
_entity.pdbx_description
1 polymer ?
#
loop_
_entity_poly.entity_id
_entity_poly.type
_entity_poly.pdbx_seq_one_letter_code
_entity_poly.pdbx_strand_id
1 'polypeptide(L)' 'MDKVCAVFGGSRGIGRAVAQLMARKGYRLAVIARNLEGAKAAAGDLGGMVF' A
#
# COMPACT_ATOMS: atom_id res chain seq x y z
N MET A 1 1.05 -17.40 10.30
CA MET A 1 0.22 -16.23 10.62
C MET A 1 0.56 -15.15 9.60
N ASP A 2 -0.40 -14.73 8.78
CA ASP A 2 -0.15 -13.68 7.79
C ASP A 2 0.06 -12.33 8.51
N LYS A 3 1.13 -11.62 8.14
CA LYS A 3 1.39 -10.28 8.68
C LYS A 3 0.58 -9.26 7.89
N VAL A 4 -0.32 -8.56 8.57
CA VAL A 4 -1.24 -7.59 7.95
C VAL A 4 -0.92 -6.18 8.45
N CYS A 5 -0.95 -5.17 7.57
CA CYS A 5 -0.82 -3.76 7.97
C CYS A 5 -1.64 -2.79 7.11
N ALA A 6 -1.90 -1.60 7.64
CA ALA A 6 -2.56 -0.52 6.91
C ALA A 6 -1.65 0.71 6.88
N VAL A 7 -1.49 1.31 5.71
CA VAL A 7 -0.63 2.49 5.50
C VAL A 7 -1.49 3.68 5.10
N PHE A 8 -1.78 4.53 6.07
CA PHE A 8 -2.44 5.82 5.86
C PHE A 8 -1.48 6.79 5.16
N GLY A 9 -1.98 7.46 4.12
CA GLY A 9 -1.14 8.27 3.24
C GLY A 9 -0.21 7.44 2.35
N GLY A 10 -0.48 6.14 2.16
CA GLY A 10 0.39 5.21 1.43
C GLY A 10 0.52 5.44 -0.08
N SER A 11 -0.21 6.41 -0.63
CA SER A 11 -0.21 6.70 -2.07
C SER A 11 0.99 7.52 -2.54
N ARG A 12 1.73 8.18 -1.63
CA ARG A 12 2.85 9.07 -1.99
C ARG A 12 3.85 9.25 -0.84
N GLY A 13 5.02 9.81 -1.15
CA GLY A 13 6.05 10.20 -0.16
C GLY A 13 6.49 9.06 0.75
N ILE A 14 6.62 9.34 2.05
CA ILE A 14 7.08 8.35 3.05
C ILE A 14 6.10 7.19 3.18
N GLY A 15 4.79 7.46 3.19
CA GLY A 15 3.78 6.39 3.26
C GLY A 15 3.94 5.39 2.11
N ARG A 16 4.22 5.88 0.89
CA ARG A 16 4.52 5.04 -0.27
C ARG A 16 5.75 4.17 -0.08
N ALA A 17 6.85 4.75 0.42
CA ALA A 17 8.08 4.01 0.68
C ALA A 17 7.88 2.92 1.76
N VAL A 18 7.08 3.20 2.78
CA VAL A 18 6.70 2.23 3.82
C VAL A 18 5.86 1.11 3.20
N ALA A 19 4.86 1.42 2.38
CA ALA A 19 4.04 0.42 1.70
C ALA A 19 4.88 -0.51 0.82
N GLN A 20 5.85 0.03 0.07
CA GLN A 20 6.81 -0.75 -0.71
C GLN A 20 7.67 -1.68 0.16
N LEU A 21 8.18 -1.17 1.29
CA LEU A 21 8.98 -1.99 2.20
C LEU A 21 8.15 -3.14 2.79
N MET A 22 6.91 -2.88 3.19
CA MET A 22 6.03 -3.90 3.76
C MET A 22 5.65 -4.95 2.72
N ALA A 23 5.38 -4.55 1.48
CA ALA A 23 5.15 -5.47 0.37
C ALA A 23 6.34 -6.42 0.17
N ARG A 24 7.56 -5.87 0.09
CA ARG A 24 8.80 -6.68 -0.03
C ARG A 24 9.04 -7.62 1.14
N LYS A 25 8.55 -7.27 2.33
CA LYS A 25 8.62 -8.12 3.54
C LYS A 25 7.52 -9.20 3.58
N GLY A 26 6.68 -9.30 2.55
CA GLY A 26 5.61 -10.29 2.45
C GLY A 26 4.37 -9.96 3.27
N TYR A 27 4.15 -8.69 3.61
CA TYR A 27 2.93 -8.29 4.32
C TYR A 27 1.75 -8.22 3.35
N ARG A 28 0.58 -8.64 3.82
CA ARG A 28 -0.70 -8.25 3.22
C ARG A 28 -1.02 -6.83 3.71
N LEU A 29 -1.00 -5.84 2.82
CA LEU A 29 -1.18 -4.45 3.25
C LEU A 29 -2.28 -3.70 2.51
N ALA A 30 -2.90 -2.75 3.20
CA ALA A 30 -3.87 -1.81 2.63
C ALA A 30 -3.22 -0.42 2.45
N VAL A 31 -3.31 0.14 1.25
CA VAL A 31 -2.93 1.53 0.97
C VAL A 31 -4.16 2.41 1.15
N ILE A 32 -4.13 3.30 2.14
CA ILE A 32 -5.25 4.19 2.46
C ILE A 32 -4.88 5.62 2.05
N ALA A 33 -5.68 6.22 1.17
CA ALA A 33 -5.51 7.62 0.77
C ALA A 33 -6.85 8.29 0.54
N ARG A 34 -6.87 9.62 0.62
CA ARG A 34 -8.06 10.45 0.34
C ARG A 34 -8.51 10.40 -1.12
N ASN A 35 -7.57 10.18 -2.04
CA ASN A 35 -7.83 10.05 -3.46
C ASN A 35 -7.73 8.57 -3.85
N LEU A 36 -8.84 8.03 -4.34
CA LEU A 36 -8.96 6.63 -4.72
C LEU A 36 -8.01 6.26 -5.87
N GLU A 37 -7.90 7.09 -6.91
CA GLU A 37 -7.01 6.84 -8.05
C GLU A 37 -5.53 6.80 -7.61
N GLY A 38 -5.14 7.68 -6.68
CA GLY A 38 -3.82 7.65 -6.08
C GLY A 38 -3.55 6.39 -5.25
N ALA A 39 -4.57 5.86 -4.56
CA ALA A 39 -4.45 4.60 -3.84
C ALA A 39 -4.37 3.40 -4.80
N LYS A 40 -5.18 3.40 -5.86
CA LYS A 40 -5.19 2.37 -6.91
C LYS A 40 -3.85 2.26 -7.61
N ALA A 41 -3.30 3.38 -8.09
CA ALA A 41 -2.00 3.40 -8.75
C ALA A 41 -0.90 2.85 -7.83
N ALA A 42 -0.88 3.31 -6.57
CA ALA A 42 0.06 2.80 -5.58
C ALA A 42 -0.13 1.29 -5.32
N ALA A 43 -1.35 0.79 -5.19
CA ALA A 43 -1.60 -0.63 -5.00
C ALA A 43 -1.16 -1.47 -6.22
N GLY A 44 -1.47 -1.02 -7.44
CA GLY A 44 -1.10 -1.70 -8.69
C GLY A 44 0.41 -1.83 -8.86
N ASP A 45 1.15 -0.76 -8.63
CA ASP A 45 2.63 -0.78 -8.64
C ASP A 45 3.25 -1.74 -7.60
N LEU A 46 2.52 -2.07 -6.53
CA LEU A 46 2.97 -3.02 -5.50
C LEU A 46 2.58 -4.47 -5.81
N GLY A 47 1.94 -4.71 -6.96
CA GLY A 47 1.36 -6.02 -7.30
C GLY A 47 0.09 -6.35 -6.51
N GLY A 48 -0.54 -5.35 -5.90
CA GLY A 48 -1.78 -5.50 -5.14
C GLY A 48 -3.02 -5.37 -6.03
N MET A 49 -4.10 -6.04 -5.61
CA MET A 49 -5.43 -5.86 -6.19
C MET A 49 -6.18 -4.76 -5.42
N VAL A 50 -6.99 -3.97 -6.13
CA VAL A 50 -7.85 -2.94 -5.54
C VAL A 50 -9.26 -3.51 -5.51
N PHE A 51 -9.90 -3.47 -4.33
CA PHE A 51 -11.31 -3.83 -4.12
C PHE A 51 -12.11 -2.59 -3.76
#